data_AF-A0A3M6A702-F1
#
_entry.id   AF-A0A3M6A702-F1
#
_cell.length_a   1.000
_cell.length_b   1.000
_cell.length_c   1.000
_cell.angle_alpha   90.00
_cell.angle_beta   90.00
_cell.angle_gamma   90.00
#
_symmetry.space_group_name_H-M   'P 1'
#
loop_
_entity.id
_entity.type
_entity.pdbx_description
1 polymer ?
#
loop_
_entity_poly.entity_id
_entity_poly.type
_entity_poly.pdbx_seq_one_letter_code
_entity_poly.pdbx_strand_id
1 'polypeptide(L)'
;MAEVEWLQEPVERPLQEEDADLVALLEALAEHPMVASLNMGVSAGGQYSLSNQLAYLLPFTEKDKVELLEIDDPEERLDAIQELLDEMQGDLQA
;
A
#
# COMPACT_ATOMS: atom_id res chain seq x y z
N MET A 1 21.12 3.38 -23.51
CA MET A 1 19.65 3.36 -23.70
C MET A 1 19.22 1.93 -23.45
N ALA A 2 18.20 1.73 -22.63
CA ALA A 2 17.64 0.42 -22.32
C ALA A 2 16.28 0.26 -23.03
N GLU A 3 15.85 -0.98 -23.24
CA GLU A 3 14.50 -1.28 -23.70
C GLU A 3 13.54 -1.19 -22.50
N VAL A 4 12.39 -0.56 -22.72
CA VAL A 4 11.36 -0.37 -21.69
C VAL A 4 10.07 -0.97 -22.22
N GLU A 5 9.47 -1.83 -21.42
CA GLU A 5 8.11 -2.32 -21.64
C GLU A 5 7.17 -1.52 -20.74
N TRP A 6 6.13 -0.94 -21.34
CA TRP A 6 5.12 -0.20 -20.59
C TRP A 6 4.07 -1.19 -20.08
N LEU A 7 3.84 -1.18 -18.77
CA LEU A 7 2.76 -1.94 -18.16
C LEU A 7 1.40 -1.36 -18.56
N GLN A 8 0.39 -2.23 -18.59
CA GLN A 8 -0.99 -1.77 -18.74
C GLN A 8 -1.41 -1.00 -17.49
N GLU A 9 -2.28 -0.01 -17.68
CA GLU A 9 -2.89 0.66 -16.53
C GLU A 9 -3.73 -0.38 -15.76
N PRO A 10 -3.43 -0.59 -14.47
CA PRO A 10 -4.17 -1.55 -13.66
C PRO A 10 -5.60 -1.08 -13.44
N VAL A 11 -6.50 -2.05 -13.33
CA VAL A 11 -7.93 -1.78 -13.13
C VAL A 11 -8.21 -1.63 -11.64
N GLU A 12 -8.86 -0.55 -11.25
CA GLU A 12 -9.34 -0.38 -9.88
C GLU A 12 -10.37 -1.46 -9.56
N ARG A 13 -10.09 -2.29 -8.54
CA ARG A 13 -11.04 -3.26 -7.98
C ARG A 13 -11.71 -2.69 -6.74
N PRO A 14 -13.01 -3.01 -6.52
CA PRO A 14 -13.71 -2.57 -5.33
C PRO A 14 -13.06 -3.14 -4.06
N LEU A 15 -13.09 -2.38 -2.97
CA LEU A 15 -12.68 -2.88 -1.65
C LEU A 15 -13.62 -4.00 -1.18
N GLN A 16 -13.04 -5.00 -0.55
CA GLN A 16 -13.71 -6.14 0.05
C GLN A 16 -13.79 -5.99 1.58
N GLU A 17 -14.53 -6.89 2.24
CA GLU A 17 -14.64 -6.88 3.70
C GLU A 17 -13.30 -7.19 4.39
N GLU A 18 -12.46 -8.02 3.77
CA GLU A 18 -11.11 -8.34 4.22
C GLU A 18 -10.16 -7.12 4.20
N ASP A 19 -10.42 -6.14 3.34
CA ASP A 19 -9.61 -4.92 3.26
C ASP A 19 -9.89 -3.92 4.40
N ALA A 20 -10.90 -4.18 5.24
CA ALA A 20 -11.40 -3.20 6.21
C ALA A 20 -10.33 -2.73 7.22
N ASP A 21 -9.46 -3.63 7.67
CA ASP A 21 -8.40 -3.29 8.63
C ASP A 21 -7.33 -2.39 7.97
N LEU A 22 -6.99 -2.66 6.71
CA LEU A 22 -6.06 -1.83 5.93
C LEU A 22 -6.65 -0.44 5.61
N VAL A 23 -7.96 -0.36 5.36
CA VAL A 23 -8.65 0.93 5.20
C VAL A 23 -8.60 1.73 6.49
N ALA A 24 -8.91 1.11 7.64
CA ALA A 24 -8.84 1.77 8.93
C ALA A 24 -7.41 2.25 9.26
N LEU A 25 -6.39 1.47 8.88
CA LEU A 25 -4.99 1.88 9.00
C LEU A 25 -4.69 3.13 8.15
N LEU A 26 -5.13 3.14 6.89
CA LEU A 26 -4.95 4.30 6.00
C LEU A 26 -5.60 5.56 6.58
N GLU A 27 -6.82 5.44 7.11
CA GLU A 27 -7.54 6.54 7.76
C GLU A 27 -6.78 7.06 8.98
N ALA A 28 -6.29 6.17 9.84
CA ALA A 28 -5.48 6.56 11.00
C ALA A 28 -4.16 7.26 10.60
N LEU A 29 -3.51 6.81 9.52
CA LEU A 29 -2.33 7.47 8.97
C LEU A 29 -2.65 8.87 8.43
N ALA A 30 -3.83 9.05 7.81
CA ALA A 30 -4.27 10.33 7.26
C ALA A 30 -4.45 11.41 8.32
N GLU A 31 -4.83 11.04 9.55
CA GLU A 31 -4.95 11.98 10.68
C GLU A 31 -3.60 12.53 11.16
N HIS A 32 -2.49 11.89 10.81
CA HIS A 32 -1.18 12.31 11.28
C HIS A 32 -0.76 13.64 10.60
N PRO A 33 -0.30 14.67 11.35
CA PRO A 33 0.00 16.00 10.80
C PRO A 33 1.01 16.00 9.65
N MET A 34 1.96 15.06 9.67
CA MET A 34 2.95 14.90 8.62
C MET A 34 2.33 14.39 7.30
N VAL A 35 1.34 13.50 7.40
CA VAL A 35 0.64 12.93 6.23
C VAL A 35 -0.37 13.92 5.67
N ALA A 36 -1.11 14.62 6.53
CA ALA A 36 -2.03 15.68 6.11
C ALA A 36 -1.32 16.78 5.28
N SER A 37 -0.04 17.05 5.58
CA SER A 37 0.76 18.03 4.83
C SER A 37 1.10 17.62 3.39
N LEU A 38 0.97 16.33 3.06
CA LEU A 38 1.24 15.81 1.72
C LEU A 38 0.17 16.21 0.70
N ASN A 39 -1.02 16.67 1.16
CA ASN A 39 -2.14 17.14 0.32
C ASN A 39 -2.50 16.17 -0.83
N MET A 40 -2.31 14.87 -0.60
CA MET A 40 -2.45 13.82 -1.63
C MET A 40 -3.89 13.30 -1.77
N GLY A 41 -4.79 13.71 -0.86
CA GLY A 41 -6.14 13.15 -0.79
C GLY A 41 -6.08 11.69 -0.36
N VAL A 42 -5.84 11.46 0.93
CA VAL A 42 -5.73 10.10 1.50
C VAL A 42 -7.12 9.50 1.64
N SER A 43 -7.63 8.96 0.53
CA SER A 43 -8.80 8.10 0.48
C SER A 43 -8.59 7.07 -0.60
N ALA A 44 -8.76 5.79 -0.29
CA ALA A 44 -8.74 4.73 -1.28
C ALA A 44 -10.11 4.60 -1.95
N GLY A 45 -10.13 4.61 -3.29
CA GLY A 45 -11.33 4.33 -4.09
C GLY A 45 -11.54 2.86 -4.40
N GLY A 46 -10.56 2.01 -4.06
CA GLY A 46 -10.47 0.59 -4.39
C GLY A 46 -9.13 -0.01 -3.94
N GLN A 47 -8.90 -1.28 -4.26
CA GLN A 47 -7.73 -2.03 -3.81
C GLN A 47 -6.40 -1.50 -4.38
N TYR A 48 -6.40 -1.06 -5.64
CA TYR A 48 -5.20 -0.54 -6.28
C TYR A 48 -4.77 0.78 -5.66
N SER A 49 -5.72 1.69 -5.45
CA SER A 49 -5.46 2.95 -4.77
C SER A 49 -5.07 2.75 -3.30
N LEU A 50 -5.69 1.80 -2.58
CA LEU A 50 -5.35 1.46 -1.19
C LEU A 50 -3.90 0.95 -1.06
N SER A 51 -3.54 -0.07 -1.83
CA SER A 51 -2.21 -0.69 -1.76
C SER A 51 -1.08 0.30 -2.06
N ASN A 52 -1.26 1.15 -3.07
CA ASN A 52 -0.28 2.18 -3.42
C ASN A 52 -0.11 3.24 -2.32
N GLN A 53 -1.21 3.70 -1.72
CA GLN A 53 -1.14 4.69 -0.64
C GLN A 53 -0.47 4.11 0.61
N LEU A 54 -0.81 2.87 0.99
CA LEU A 54 -0.18 2.19 2.12
C LEU A 54 1.32 1.96 1.86
N ALA A 55 1.71 1.41 0.71
CA ALA A 55 3.12 1.19 0.37
C ALA A 55 3.93 2.50 0.36
N TYR A 56 3.30 3.62 -0.02
CA TYR A 56 3.93 4.93 0.03
C TYR A 56 4.11 5.45 1.45
N LEU A 57 3.05 5.41 2.26
CA LEU A 57 3.01 6.01 3.60
C LEU A 57 3.74 5.18 4.66
N LEU A 58 3.72 3.86 4.53
CA LEU A 58 4.36 2.97 5.48
C LEU A 58 5.88 3.02 5.33
N PRO A 59 6.62 2.87 6.45
CA PRO A 59 8.08 2.96 6.46
C PRO A 59 8.74 1.64 6.03
N PHE A 60 8.23 1.01 4.95
CA PHE A 60 8.87 -0.15 4.33
C PHE A 60 10.23 0.20 3.74
N THR A 61 11.10 -0.79 3.61
CA THR A 61 12.40 -0.58 2.97
C THR A 61 12.22 -0.35 1.46
N GLU A 62 13.23 0.24 0.81
CA GLU A 62 13.19 0.42 -0.64
C GLU A 62 13.05 -0.92 -1.39
N LYS A 63 13.63 -2.00 -0.83
CA LYS A 63 13.53 -3.34 -1.39
C LYS A 63 12.09 -3.84 -1.36
N ASP A 64 11.42 -3.75 -0.20
CA ASP A 64 10.04 -4.21 -0.06
C ASP A 64 9.09 -3.40 -0.96
N LYS A 65 9.32 -2.07 -1.08
CA LYS A 65 8.53 -1.24 -2.00
C LYS A 65 8.69 -1.65 -3.46
N VAL A 66 9.90 -2.05 -3.88
CA VAL A 66 10.12 -2.59 -5.23
C VAL A 66 9.40 -3.93 -5.39
N GLU A 67 9.52 -4.83 -4.42
CA GLU A 67 8.85 -6.15 -4.45
C GLU A 67 7.31 -6.00 -4.52
N LEU A 68 6.73 -5.06 -3.77
CA LEU A 68 5.29 -4.74 -3.85
C LEU A 68 4.89 -4.19 -5.23
N LEU A 69 5.74 -3.39 -5.88
CA LEU A 69 5.45 -2.84 -7.21
C LEU A 69 5.52 -3.90 -8.31
N GLU A 70 6.21 -5.01 -8.08
CA GLU A 70 6.26 -6.15 -9.01
C GLU A 70 4.99 -7.03 -8.96
N ILE A 71 4.14 -6.86 -7.94
CA ILE A 71 2.87 -7.59 -7.82
C ILE A 71 1.79 -6.87 -8.62
N ASP A 72 1.39 -7.42 -9.76
CA ASP A 72 0.40 -6.81 -10.64
C ASP A 72 -1.04 -6.86 -10.08
N ASP A 73 -1.38 -7.90 -9.32
CA ASP A 73 -2.70 -8.09 -8.74
C ASP A 73 -2.84 -7.26 -7.44
N PRO A 74 -3.80 -6.31 -7.36
CA PRO A 74 -3.88 -5.41 -6.21
C PRO A 74 -4.36 -6.06 -4.89
N GLU A 75 -4.91 -7.27 -4.92
CA GLU A 75 -5.39 -8.04 -3.76
C GLU A 75 -4.20 -8.83 -3.21
N GLU A 76 -3.45 -9.52 -4.09
CA GLU A 76 -2.16 -10.11 -3.72
C GLU A 76 -1.19 -9.06 -3.15
N ARG A 77 -1.21 -7.83 -3.69
CA ARG A 77 -0.40 -6.73 -3.16
C ARG A 77 -0.86 -6.28 -1.77
N LEU A 78 -2.16 -6.28 -1.48
CA LEU A 78 -2.69 -5.96 -0.14
C LEU A 78 -2.37 -7.06 0.87
N ASP A 79 -2.41 -8.32 0.45
CA ASP A 79 -1.97 -9.45 1.28
C ASP A 79 -0.48 -9.33 1.64
N ALA A 80 0.38 -9.04 0.65
CA ALA A 80 1.81 -8.82 0.89
C ALA A 80 2.07 -7.63 1.84
N ILE A 81 1.26 -6.56 1.76
CA ILE A 81 1.34 -5.44 2.70
C ILE A 81 0.99 -5.88 4.13
N GLN A 82 -0.02 -6.74 4.30
CA GLN A 82 -0.37 -7.28 5.62
C GLN A 82 0.76 -8.12 6.20
N GLU A 83 1.37 -8.99 5.39
CA GLU A 83 2.51 -9.82 5.82
C GLU A 83 3.69 -8.94 6.29
N LEU A 84 4.04 -7.90 5.54
CA LEU A 84 5.10 -6.95 5.93
C LEU A 84 4.76 -6.20 7.23
N LEU A 85 3.49 -5.85 7.44
CA LEU A 85 3.03 -5.22 8.68
C LEU A 85 3.15 -6.15 9.88
N ASP A 86 2.86 -7.44 9.70
CA ASP A 86 3.01 -8.45 10.76
C ASP A 86 4.48 -8.66 11.14
N GLU A 87 5.38 -8.70 10.15
CA GLU A 87 6.82 -8.77 10.37
C GLU A 87 7.33 -7.57 11.18
N MET A 88 6.92 -6.35 10.80
CA MET A 88 7.28 -5.12 11.51
C MET A 88 6.80 -5.09 12.95
N GLN A 89 5.61 -5.64 13.22
CA GLN A 89 5.07 -5.72 14.58
C GLN A 89 5.81 -6.76 15.42
N GLY A 90 6.24 -7.87 14.82
CA GLY A 90 7.09 -8.88 15.46
C GLY A 90 8.45 -8.32 15.85
N ASP A 91 9.07 -7.53 14.97
CA ASP A 91 10.37 -6.89 15.22
C ASP A 91 10.32 -5.84 16.34
N LEU A 92 9.18 -5.19 16.56
CA LEU A 92 9.00 -4.23 17.66
C LEU A 92 8.92 -4.90 19.04
N GLN A 93 8.66 -6.21 19.09
CA GLN A 93 8.47 -6.98 20.33
C GLN A 93 9.66 -7.89 20.68
N ALA A 94 10.66 -8.02 19.80
CA ALA A 94 11.87 -8.83 19.97
C ALA A 94 13.04 -8.05 20.60
#